data_AF-A0A352QS39-F1
#
_entry.id   AF-A0A352QS39-F1
#
_cell.length_a   1.000
_cell.length_b   1.000
_cell.length_c   1.000
_cell.angle_alpha   90.00
_cell.angle_beta   90.00
_cell.angle_gamma   90.00
#
_symmetry.space_group_name_H-M   'P 1'
#
loop_
_entity.id
_entity.type
_entity.pdbx_description
1 polymer ?
#
loop_
_entity_poly.entity_id
_entity_poly.type
_entity_poly.pdbx_seq_one_letter_code
_entity_poly.pdbx_strand_id
1 'polypeptide(L)'
;MIAALYVLKDGPYVGLPDVDPWDEERDARLYAGPWPVVAHPPCARWGRYWSGGPSAHGTRLLGDDGGCFESALAAVRRWGGVLEHPEGTHAWKRFHVVSPPRLGGWVPAGLLHPGAWTCCVEQGHYGHLAAKATWLYVHGLVSLPKLTWGRCGKRIRMDEGYHSTEERLRTIKTGVCQRLSKRQREETPVPFRHLLLDIAREVPS
;
A
#
# COMPACT_ATOMS: atom_id res chain seq x y z
N MET A 1 10.53 18.10 -5.56
CA MET A 1 9.76 17.87 -4.32
C MET A 1 8.69 16.82 -4.60
N ILE A 2 8.41 15.93 -3.64
CA ILE A 2 7.38 14.86 -3.73
C ILE A 2 6.54 14.89 -2.45
N ALA A 3 5.21 14.80 -2.56
CA ALA A 3 4.33 14.68 -1.41
C ALA A 3 4.14 13.20 -1.02
N ALA A 4 4.54 12.83 0.19
CA ALA A 4 4.33 11.48 0.73
C ALA A 4 3.07 11.48 1.62
N LEU A 5 1.97 10.97 1.09
CA LEU A 5 0.63 11.04 1.67
C LEU A 5 0.30 9.81 2.53
N TYR A 6 -0.40 10.06 3.65
CA TYR A 6 -0.85 9.03 4.60
C TYR A 6 0.32 8.24 5.21
N VAL A 7 1.41 8.93 5.56
CA VAL A 7 2.63 8.32 6.12
C VAL A 7 2.64 8.40 7.64
N LEU A 8 3.44 7.56 8.30
CA LEU A 8 3.62 7.64 9.75
C LEU A 8 4.43 8.89 10.14
N LYS A 9 4.03 9.55 11.23
CA LYS A 9 4.69 10.75 11.80
C LYS A 9 6.17 10.54 12.11
N ASP A 10 6.56 9.34 12.52
CA ASP A 10 7.93 8.91 12.79
C ASP A 10 8.36 7.80 11.82
N GLY A 11 7.81 7.86 10.60
CA GLY A 11 7.99 6.88 9.55
C GLY A 11 9.16 7.16 8.62
N PRO A 12 9.35 6.29 7.63
CA PRO A 12 10.56 6.31 6.79
C PRO A 12 10.56 7.46 5.79
N TYR A 13 9.50 8.26 5.64
CA TYR A 13 9.47 9.42 4.74
C TYR A 13 9.92 10.72 5.41
N VAL A 14 10.05 10.74 6.74
CA VAL A 14 10.33 11.96 7.50
C VAL A 14 11.82 12.31 7.48
N GLY A 15 12.13 13.59 7.30
CA GLY A 15 13.51 14.12 7.28
C GLY A 15 14.29 13.86 5.99
N LEU A 16 13.65 13.29 4.96
CA LEU A 16 14.28 13.11 3.66
C LEU A 16 14.31 14.43 2.88
N PRO A 17 15.40 14.70 2.13
CA PRO A 17 15.44 15.84 1.23
C PRO A 17 14.39 15.67 0.12
N ASP A 18 13.77 16.79 -0.27
CA ASP A 18 12.79 16.86 -1.35
C ASP A 18 11.54 16.00 -1.18
N VAL A 19 11.22 15.59 0.05
CA VAL A 19 9.99 14.88 0.42
C VAL A 19 9.19 15.71 1.43
N ASP A 20 7.91 15.92 1.12
CA ASP A 20 6.93 16.59 1.96
C ASP A 20 6.00 15.53 2.60
N PRO A 21 6.26 15.07 3.84
CA PRO A 21 5.43 14.06 4.48
C PRO A 21 4.09 14.64 4.99
N TRP A 22 3.02 13.88 4.77
CA TRP A 22 1.68 14.15 5.28
C TRP A 22 1.24 12.98 6.17
N ASP A 23 1.41 13.18 7.47
CA ASP A 23 0.91 12.26 8.49
C ASP A 23 -0.57 12.51 8.82
N GLU A 24 -1.07 11.81 9.84
CA GLU A 24 -2.45 11.91 10.29
C GLU A 24 -2.81 13.32 10.79
N GLU A 25 -1.87 14.05 11.43
CA GLU A 25 -2.12 15.39 11.97
C GLU A 25 -2.34 16.42 10.86
N ARG A 26 -1.63 16.28 9.73
CA ARG A 26 -1.74 17.18 8.59
C ARG A 26 -2.94 16.89 7.68
N ASP A 27 -3.55 15.72 7.82
CA ASP A 27 -4.64 15.23 6.98
C ASP A 27 -4.35 15.30 5.48
N ALA A 28 -3.81 14.21 4.93
CA ALA A 28 -3.47 14.10 3.52
C ALA A 28 -4.66 14.27 2.54
N ARG A 29 -5.91 14.25 3.00
CA ARG A 29 -7.09 14.58 2.16
C ARG A 29 -7.09 16.04 1.73
N LEU A 30 -6.40 16.91 2.47
CA LEU A 30 -6.28 18.33 2.20
C LEU A 30 -5.15 18.66 1.22
N TYR A 31 -4.45 17.65 0.68
CA TYR A 31 -3.36 17.87 -0.25
C TYR A 31 -3.84 18.52 -1.56
N ALA A 32 -3.41 19.77 -1.78
CA ALA A 32 -3.82 20.58 -2.92
C ALA A 32 -2.80 20.59 -4.09
N GLY A 33 -1.71 19.82 -4.01
CA GLY A 33 -0.62 19.87 -4.99
C GLY A 33 0.50 20.86 -4.63
N PRO A 34 1.40 21.18 -5.57
CA PRO A 34 1.41 20.71 -6.97
C PRO A 34 2.26 19.47 -7.21
N TRP A 35 2.92 18.94 -6.17
CA TRP A 35 3.96 17.93 -6.31
C TRP A 35 3.43 16.53 -6.66
N PRO A 36 4.23 15.72 -7.37
CA PRO A 36 3.98 14.29 -7.53
C PRO A 36 3.78 13.59 -6.20
N VAL A 37 2.99 12.52 -6.21
CA VAL A 37 2.50 11.87 -4.98
C VAL A 37 3.07 10.47 -4.81
N VAL A 38 3.45 10.13 -3.57
CA VAL A 38 3.51 8.75 -3.09
C VAL A 38 2.43 8.59 -2.03
N ALA A 39 1.40 7.77 -2.26
CA ALA A 39 0.26 7.65 -1.34
C ALA A 39 0.10 6.24 -0.76
N HIS A 40 -0.14 6.19 0.56
CA HIS A 40 -0.40 4.96 1.32
C HIS A 40 -1.74 5.04 2.09
N PRO A 41 -2.89 5.24 1.42
CA PRO A 41 -4.15 5.41 2.12
C PRO A 41 -4.48 4.22 3.04
N PRO A 42 -5.13 4.45 4.20
CA PRO A 42 -5.43 3.40 5.17
C PRO A 42 -6.20 2.22 4.55
N CYS A 43 -5.65 1.01 4.68
CA CYS A 43 -6.22 -0.19 4.06
C CYS A 43 -7.20 -0.96 4.94
N ALA A 44 -7.33 -0.59 6.22
CA ALA A 44 -8.06 -1.37 7.23
C ALA A 44 -9.54 -1.61 6.85
N ARG A 45 -10.13 -0.72 6.05
CA ARG A 45 -11.53 -0.76 5.61
C ARG A 45 -11.71 -1.31 4.19
N TRP A 46 -10.61 -1.70 3.55
CA TRP A 46 -10.58 -2.16 2.16
C TRP A 46 -9.94 -3.54 1.98
N GLY A 47 -9.07 -3.96 2.91
CA GLY A 47 -8.40 -5.26 2.86
C GLY A 47 -9.31 -6.44 3.21
N ARG A 48 -8.73 -7.65 3.25
CA ARG A 48 -9.45 -8.91 3.50
C ARG A 48 -10.27 -8.93 4.81
N TYR A 49 -9.82 -8.19 5.82
CA TYR A 49 -10.47 -8.08 7.13
C TYR A 49 -11.26 -6.77 7.30
N TRP A 50 -11.76 -6.19 6.20
CA TRP A 50 -12.49 -4.92 6.21
C TRP A 50 -13.68 -4.93 7.18
N SER A 51 -14.38 -6.04 7.29
CA SER A 51 -15.57 -6.19 8.16
C SER A 51 -15.22 -6.27 9.65
N GLY A 52 -13.93 -6.28 9.98
CA GLY A 52 -13.40 -6.52 11.32
C GLY A 52 -12.53 -7.78 11.36
N GLY A 53 -11.58 -7.80 12.31
CA GLY A 53 -10.80 -9.01 12.57
C GLY A 53 -11.66 -10.16 13.10
N PRO A 54 -11.08 -11.35 13.32
CA PRO A 54 -11.84 -12.53 13.74
C PRO A 54 -12.74 -12.34 14.98
N SER A 55 -12.36 -11.43 15.89
CA SER A 55 -13.12 -11.13 17.12
C SER A 55 -14.23 -10.08 16.95
N ALA A 56 -14.34 -9.43 15.79
CA ALA A 56 -15.28 -8.32 15.56
C ALA A 56 -15.83 -8.32 14.11
N HIS A 57 -15.89 -9.49 13.47
CA HIS A 57 -16.32 -9.63 12.09
C HIS A 57 -17.77 -9.18 11.89
N GLY A 58 -18.01 -8.34 10.88
CA GLY A 58 -19.33 -7.80 10.53
C GLY A 58 -19.72 -6.51 11.27
N THR A 59 -18.84 -5.97 12.12
CA THR A 59 -19.12 -4.75 12.91
C THR A 59 -18.75 -3.46 12.18
N ARG A 60 -18.21 -3.57 10.96
CA ARG A 60 -17.65 -2.44 10.22
C ARG A 60 -18.14 -2.40 8.80
N LEU A 61 -18.26 -1.20 8.25
CA LEU A 61 -18.69 -0.96 6.89
C LEU A 61 -17.50 -1.01 5.92
N LEU A 62 -17.72 -1.62 4.75
CA LEU A 62 -16.73 -1.68 3.67
C LEU A 62 -16.47 -0.27 3.14
N GLY A 63 -15.20 0.12 3.11
CA GLY A 63 -14.78 1.41 2.55
C GLY A 63 -15.04 2.63 3.45
N ASP A 64 -15.42 2.42 4.71
CA ASP A 64 -15.61 3.48 5.69
C ASP A 64 -14.28 4.02 6.22
N ASP A 65 -13.45 4.54 5.31
CA ASP A 65 -12.11 5.07 5.55
C ASP A 65 -12.08 6.61 5.63
N GLY A 66 -13.23 7.27 5.72
CA GLY A 66 -13.32 8.72 5.78
C GLY A 66 -12.92 9.43 4.49
N GLY A 67 -12.95 8.75 3.33
CA GLY A 67 -12.61 9.31 2.03
C GLY A 67 -11.11 9.35 1.74
N CYS A 68 -10.28 8.69 2.56
CA CYS A 68 -8.83 8.69 2.39
C CYS A 68 -8.41 8.07 1.05
N PHE A 69 -8.95 6.90 0.70
CA PHE A 69 -8.60 6.26 -0.56
C PHE A 69 -9.03 7.09 -1.78
N GLU A 70 -10.25 7.64 -1.76
CA GLU A 70 -10.76 8.49 -2.83
C GLU A 70 -9.86 9.71 -3.04
N SER A 71 -9.50 10.38 -1.94
CA SER A 71 -8.62 11.56 -1.97
C SER A 71 -7.22 11.21 -2.47
N ALA A 72 -6.66 10.07 -2.04
CA ALA A 72 -5.37 9.57 -2.53
C ALA A 72 -5.38 9.30 -4.04
N LEU A 73 -6.42 8.61 -4.52
CA LEU A 73 -6.58 8.30 -5.94
C LEU A 73 -6.75 9.58 -6.78
N ALA A 74 -7.53 10.54 -6.29
CA ALA A 74 -7.69 11.85 -6.93
C ALA A 74 -6.37 12.62 -6.99
N ALA A 75 -5.58 12.61 -5.91
CA ALA A 75 -4.28 13.26 -5.86
C ALA A 75 -3.30 12.68 -6.90
N VAL A 76 -3.16 11.35 -6.95
CA VAL A 76 -2.28 10.70 -7.94
C VAL A 76 -2.76 10.93 -9.38
N ARG A 77 -4.08 10.94 -9.63
CA ARG A 77 -4.63 11.26 -10.96
C ARG A 77 -4.36 12.69 -11.40
N ARG A 78 -4.30 13.62 -10.45
CA ARG A 78 -4.18 15.05 -10.74
C ARG A 78 -2.72 15.49 -10.86
N TRP A 79 -1.87 15.00 -9.97
CA TRP A 79 -0.48 15.44 -9.83
C TRP A 79 0.54 14.39 -10.25
N GLY A 80 0.07 13.21 -10.68
CA GLY A 80 0.90 12.07 -11.00
C GLY A 80 1.50 11.37 -9.77
N GLY A 81 2.21 10.29 -10.05
CA GLY A 81 2.97 9.52 -9.06
C GLY A 81 2.39 8.14 -8.84
N VAL A 82 2.41 7.67 -7.58
CA VAL A 82 2.06 6.29 -7.21
C VAL A 82 1.18 6.23 -5.97
N LEU A 83 0.17 5.36 -6.03
CA LEU A 83 -0.64 4.91 -4.91
C LEU A 83 -0.31 3.43 -4.66
N GLU A 84 0.05 3.09 -3.43
CA GLU A 84 0.28 1.72 -2.99
C GLU A 84 -0.87 1.25 -2.10
N HIS A 85 -1.35 0.03 -2.35
CA HIS A 85 -2.41 -0.56 -1.52
C HIS A 85 -2.34 -2.09 -1.56
N PRO A 86 -2.56 -2.79 -0.42
CA PRO A 86 -2.49 -4.25 -0.35
C PRO A 86 -3.23 -4.99 -1.47
N GLU A 87 -2.62 -6.09 -1.94
CA GLU A 87 -3.21 -6.99 -2.94
C GLU A 87 -4.57 -7.51 -2.48
N GLY A 88 -5.53 -7.60 -3.41
CA GLY A 88 -6.88 -8.06 -3.13
C GLY A 88 -7.76 -7.03 -2.42
N THR A 89 -7.33 -5.76 -2.41
CA THR A 89 -8.16 -4.66 -1.90
C THR A 89 -9.49 -4.54 -2.61
N HIS A 90 -10.56 -4.33 -1.83
CA HIS A 90 -11.88 -4.00 -2.34
C HIS A 90 -11.94 -2.60 -2.96
N ALA A 91 -10.96 -1.72 -2.66
CA ALA A 91 -10.93 -0.36 -3.18
C ALA A 91 -10.81 -0.35 -4.71
N TRP A 92 -9.94 -1.18 -5.29
CA TRP A 92 -9.79 -1.28 -6.76
C TRP A 92 -11.14 -1.57 -7.43
N LYS A 93 -11.90 -2.53 -6.90
CA LYS A 93 -13.24 -2.84 -7.41
C LYS A 93 -14.21 -1.67 -7.25
N ARG A 94 -14.21 -1.01 -6.08
CA ARG A 94 -15.12 0.11 -5.76
C ARG A 94 -14.86 1.35 -6.63
N PHE A 95 -13.61 1.57 -7.01
CA PHE A 95 -13.17 2.70 -7.82
C PHE A 95 -12.90 2.33 -9.28
N HIS A 96 -13.28 1.12 -9.71
CA HIS A 96 -13.17 0.64 -11.09
C HIS A 96 -11.74 0.61 -11.66
N VAL A 97 -10.76 0.37 -10.79
CA VAL A 97 -9.38 0.09 -11.19
C VAL A 97 -9.26 -1.41 -11.49
N VAL A 98 -8.66 -1.75 -12.63
CA VAL A 98 -8.40 -3.14 -13.04
C VAL A 98 -7.49 -3.81 -12.02
N SER A 99 -7.88 -5.00 -11.53
CA SER A 99 -6.99 -5.81 -10.68
C SER A 99 -5.82 -6.35 -11.52
N PRO A 100 -4.55 -6.02 -11.19
CA PRO A 100 -3.41 -6.48 -11.95
C PRO A 100 -3.12 -7.97 -11.73
N PRO A 101 -2.47 -8.65 -12.69
CA PRO A 101 -2.03 -10.03 -12.52
C PRO A 101 -1.06 -10.19 -11.35
N ARG A 102 -1.28 -11.21 -10.52
CA ARG A 102 -0.42 -11.49 -9.35
C ARG A 102 1.03 -11.84 -9.72
N LEU A 103 1.26 -12.33 -10.94
CA LEU A 103 2.60 -12.64 -11.43
C LEU A 103 3.41 -11.38 -11.77
N GLY A 104 2.79 -10.20 -11.80
CA GLY A 104 3.42 -8.91 -12.09
C GLY A 104 3.23 -8.47 -13.54
N GLY A 105 3.92 -7.39 -13.91
CA GLY A 105 3.73 -6.67 -15.16
C GLY A 105 2.76 -5.50 -15.00
N TRP A 106 3.04 -4.42 -15.72
CA TRP A 106 2.14 -3.29 -15.81
C TRP A 106 0.99 -3.59 -16.77
N VAL A 107 -0.23 -3.28 -16.34
CA VAL A 107 -1.42 -3.33 -17.18
C VAL A 107 -2.16 -1.99 -17.09
N PRO A 108 -2.91 -1.58 -18.14
CA PRO A 108 -3.75 -0.39 -18.05
C PRO A 108 -4.73 -0.48 -16.87
N ALA A 109 -4.91 0.61 -16.15
CA ALA A 109 -5.74 0.67 -14.95
C ALA A 109 -7.25 0.61 -15.22
N GLY A 110 -7.66 0.58 -16.49
CA GLY A 110 -9.06 0.47 -16.92
C GLY A 110 -9.56 1.72 -17.66
N LEU A 111 -10.73 1.58 -18.29
CA LEU A 111 -11.30 2.64 -19.15
C LEU A 111 -11.62 3.94 -18.39
N LEU A 112 -11.96 3.85 -17.10
CA LEU A 112 -12.23 5.02 -16.25
C LEU A 112 -10.94 5.68 -15.71
N HIS A 113 -9.77 5.10 -16.02
CA HIS A 113 -8.44 5.54 -15.60
C HIS A 113 -7.51 5.74 -16.81
N PRO A 114 -7.87 6.62 -17.78
CA PRO A 114 -7.05 6.84 -18.95
C PRO A 114 -5.66 7.35 -18.56
N GLY A 115 -4.63 6.76 -19.16
CA GLY A 115 -3.22 7.09 -18.90
C GLY A 115 -2.68 6.54 -17.58
N ALA A 116 -3.47 5.80 -16.80
CA ALA A 116 -3.00 5.14 -15.59
C ALA A 116 -2.70 3.66 -15.79
N TRP A 117 -1.79 3.16 -14.97
CA TRP A 117 -1.33 1.78 -14.98
C TRP A 117 -1.38 1.18 -13.59
N THR A 118 -1.49 -0.13 -13.52
CA THR A 118 -1.46 -0.87 -12.27
C THR A 118 -0.69 -2.16 -12.39
N CYS A 119 -0.03 -2.57 -11.32
CA CYS A 119 0.74 -3.82 -11.27
C CYS A 119 0.70 -4.43 -9.88
N CYS A 120 1.09 -5.70 -9.78
CA CYS A 120 1.33 -6.38 -8.51
C CYS A 120 2.83 -6.60 -8.29
N VAL A 121 3.31 -6.29 -7.07
CA VAL A 121 4.67 -6.61 -6.60
C VAL A 121 4.61 -7.21 -5.19
N GLU A 122 5.63 -7.99 -4.81
CA GLU A 122 5.80 -8.41 -3.42
C GLU A 122 6.87 -7.53 -2.74
N GLN A 123 6.51 -6.83 -1.65
CA GLN A 123 7.43 -5.97 -0.91
C GLN A 123 8.66 -6.72 -0.36
N GLY A 124 8.62 -8.06 -0.30
CA GLY A 124 9.75 -8.89 0.09
C GLY A 124 10.92 -8.87 -0.90
N HIS A 125 10.68 -8.52 -2.17
CA HIS A 125 11.75 -8.18 -3.12
C HIS A 125 12.45 -6.86 -2.75
N TYR A 126 11.81 -6.05 -1.92
CA TYR A 126 12.18 -4.69 -1.58
C TYR A 126 12.41 -4.52 -0.07
N GLY A 127 12.90 -5.57 0.59
CA GLY A 127 13.37 -5.52 1.97
C GLY A 127 12.32 -5.88 3.04
N HIS A 128 11.06 -6.15 2.69
CA HIS A 128 10.11 -6.68 3.67
C HIS A 128 10.51 -8.11 4.09
N LEU A 129 10.33 -8.43 5.38
CA LEU A 129 10.63 -9.77 5.91
C LEU A 129 9.62 -10.85 5.44
N ALA A 130 8.49 -10.43 4.86
CA ALA A 130 7.36 -11.27 4.47
C ALA A 130 7.06 -11.08 2.99
N ALA A 131 6.36 -12.05 2.40
CA ALA A 131 5.86 -11.97 1.03
C ALA A 131 4.60 -11.11 0.94
N LYS A 132 4.70 -9.85 1.39
CA LYS A 132 3.58 -8.89 1.40
C LYS A 132 3.32 -8.42 -0.03
N ALA A 133 2.35 -9.05 -0.69
CA ALA A 133 1.89 -8.63 -2.01
C ALA A 133 1.12 -7.31 -1.91
N THR A 134 1.40 -6.41 -2.84
CA THR A 134 0.76 -5.10 -2.93
C THR A 134 0.51 -4.70 -4.38
N TRP A 135 -0.52 -3.89 -4.58
CA TRP A 135 -0.86 -3.30 -5.86
C TRP A 135 -0.39 -1.85 -5.90
N LEU A 136 0.20 -1.48 -7.03
CA LEU A 136 0.53 -0.11 -7.35
C LEU A 136 -0.49 0.41 -8.37
N TYR A 137 -0.93 1.65 -8.20
CA TYR A 137 -1.62 2.44 -9.23
C TYR A 137 -0.74 3.64 -9.51
N VAL A 138 -0.46 3.90 -10.79
CA VAL A 138 0.44 4.97 -11.20
C VAL A 138 -0.20 5.82 -12.30
N HIS A 139 0.09 7.11 -12.31
CA HIS A 139 -0.41 8.06 -13.33
C HIS A 139 0.62 9.17 -13.59
N GLY A 140 0.62 9.74 -14.80
CA GLY A 140 1.44 10.91 -15.13
C GLY A 140 2.94 10.66 -15.31
N LEU A 141 3.37 9.40 -15.45
CA LEU A 141 4.78 9.03 -15.62
C LEU A 141 5.21 9.16 -17.08
N VAL A 142 6.44 9.60 -17.31
CA VAL A 142 7.08 9.56 -18.64
C VAL A 142 7.35 8.11 -19.05
N SER A 143 7.81 7.28 -18.12
CA SER A 143 8.16 5.89 -18.38
C SER A 143 7.73 4.99 -17.23
N LEU A 144 7.31 3.75 -17.56
CA LEU A 144 7.01 2.74 -16.56
C LEU A 144 8.29 2.00 -16.17
N PRO A 145 8.70 2.02 -14.90
CA PRO A 145 9.94 1.38 -14.49
C PRO A 145 9.83 -0.14 -14.56
N LYS A 146 10.96 -0.80 -14.79
CA LYS A 146 11.08 -2.25 -14.68
C LYS A 146 11.10 -2.63 -13.20
N LEU A 147 10.17 -3.47 -12.78
CA LEU A 147 10.07 -3.96 -11.40
C LEU A 147 10.41 -5.45 -11.32
N THR A 148 10.68 -5.92 -10.10
CA THR A 148 10.87 -7.34 -9.81
C THR A 148 9.51 -7.98 -9.57
N TRP A 149 9.13 -8.86 -10.49
CA TRP A 149 7.82 -9.48 -10.53
C TRP A 149 7.76 -10.81 -9.77
N GLY A 150 6.55 -11.32 -9.59
CA GLY A 150 6.32 -12.65 -9.02
C GLY A 150 6.70 -12.79 -7.55
N ARG A 151 6.84 -14.04 -7.11
CA ARG A 151 7.04 -14.39 -5.70
C ARG A 151 8.47 -14.13 -5.24
N CYS A 152 8.65 -13.51 -4.08
CA CYS A 152 9.97 -13.23 -3.47
C CYS A 152 10.54 -14.39 -2.62
N GLY A 153 9.80 -15.49 -2.48
CA GLY A 153 10.24 -16.67 -1.73
C GLY A 153 10.25 -16.51 -0.20
N LYS A 154 9.90 -15.34 0.35
CA LYS A 154 9.76 -15.11 1.79
C LYS A 154 8.59 -15.93 2.36
N ARG A 155 8.76 -16.48 3.56
CA ARG A 155 7.80 -17.42 4.18
C ARG A 155 7.12 -16.92 5.45
N ILE A 156 7.52 -15.77 5.99
CA ILE A 156 6.92 -15.21 7.21
C ILE A 156 5.47 -14.80 6.90
N ARG A 157 4.52 -15.35 7.67
CA ARG A 157 3.08 -15.04 7.57
C ARG A 157 2.76 -13.77 8.33
N MET A 158 1.81 -12.99 7.81
CA MET A 158 1.40 -11.70 8.40
C MET A 158 0.14 -11.77 9.28
N ASP A 159 -0.55 -12.91 9.32
CA ASP A 159 -1.86 -13.02 9.98
C ASP A 159 -1.79 -12.83 11.51
N GLU A 160 -2.71 -12.01 12.04
CA GLU A 160 -2.88 -11.75 13.47
C GLU A 160 -3.66 -12.87 14.20
N GLY A 161 -4.42 -13.67 13.46
CA GLY A 161 -5.33 -14.67 14.03
C GLY A 161 -4.64 -16.00 14.35
N TYR A 162 -5.11 -16.66 15.39
CA TYR A 162 -5.05 -18.11 15.47
C TYR A 162 -6.28 -18.65 14.77
N HIS A 163 -6.11 -19.52 13.77
CA HIS A 163 -7.21 -20.18 13.08
C HIS A 163 -7.85 -21.28 13.94
N SER A 164 -7.22 -21.65 15.06
CA SER A 164 -7.79 -22.53 16.08
C SER A 164 -7.20 -22.28 17.48
N THR A 165 -7.93 -22.69 18.52
CA THR A 165 -7.44 -22.72 19.91
C THR A 165 -6.16 -23.56 20.05
N GLU A 166 -6.03 -24.62 19.26
CA GLU A 166 -4.85 -25.48 19.22
C GLU A 166 -3.63 -24.75 18.64
N GLU A 167 -3.82 -23.93 17.61
CA GLU A 167 -2.75 -23.10 17.05
C GLU A 167 -2.24 -22.08 18.09
N ARG A 168 -3.17 -21.51 18.89
CA ARG A 168 -2.85 -20.63 20.01
C ARG A 168 -2.01 -21.31 21.07
N LEU A 169 -2.44 -22.49 21.53
CA LEU A 169 -1.74 -23.26 22.54
C LEU A 169 -0.37 -23.75 22.04
N ARG A 170 -0.27 -24.14 20.76
CA ARG A 170 0.99 -24.60 20.16
C ARG A 170 2.03 -23.48 20.08
N THR A 171 1.65 -22.27 19.67
CA THR A 171 2.56 -21.13 19.63
C THR A 171 3.03 -20.70 21.03
N ILE A 172 2.15 -20.74 22.04
CA ILE A 172 2.52 -20.48 23.44
C ILE A 172 3.50 -21.54 23.96
N LYS A 173 3.27 -22.82 23.63
CA LYS A 173 4.07 -23.96 24.11
C LYS A 173 5.45 -24.07 23.45
N THR A 174 5.60 -23.65 22.19
CA THR A 174 6.88 -23.76 21.47
C THR A 174 7.73 -22.50 21.51
N GLY A 175 7.18 -21.36 21.92
CA GLY A 175 7.90 -20.07 21.91
C GLY A 175 8.24 -19.54 20.51
N VAL A 176 7.83 -20.24 19.44
CA VAL A 176 8.08 -19.85 18.05
C VAL A 176 7.03 -18.83 17.62
N CYS A 177 7.17 -17.59 18.07
CA CYS A 177 6.39 -16.48 17.54
C CYS A 177 7.19 -15.83 16.39
N GLN A 178 7.17 -16.44 15.20
CA GLN A 178 7.65 -15.79 13.97
C GLN A 178 6.63 -14.76 13.46
N ARG A 179 6.22 -13.83 14.32
CA ARG A 179 5.23 -12.80 13.97
C ARG A 179 5.88 -11.43 14.00
N LEU A 180 5.62 -10.65 12.95
CA LEU A 180 6.04 -9.26 12.89
C LEU A 180 5.20 -8.42 13.86
N SER A 181 5.81 -7.43 14.49
CA SER A 181 5.10 -6.44 15.31
C SER A 181 4.14 -5.60 14.45
N LYS A 182 3.19 -4.90 15.08
CA LYS A 182 2.27 -3.98 14.38
C LYS A 182 3.06 -2.97 13.53
N ARG A 183 4.07 -2.32 14.13
CA ARG A 183 4.97 -1.39 13.44
C ARG A 183 5.68 -2.05 12.25
N GLN A 184 6.25 -3.25 12.43
CA GLN A 184 6.93 -3.96 11.33
C GLN A 184 6.01 -4.35 10.16
N ARG A 185 4.69 -4.42 10.39
CA ARG A 185 3.70 -4.68 9.31
C ARG A 185 3.25 -3.41 8.60
N GLU A 186 3.18 -2.31 9.34
CA GLU A 186 2.72 -1.00 8.87
C GLU A 186 3.84 -0.21 8.19
N GLU A 187 5.08 -0.33 8.70
CA GLU A 187 6.22 0.42 8.21
C GLU A 187 6.64 -0.04 6.81
N THR A 188 6.77 0.94 5.92
CA THR A 188 7.26 0.72 4.55
C THR A 188 8.76 0.42 4.61
N PRO A 189 9.25 -0.73 4.11
CA PRO A 189 10.67 -1.01 4.08
C PRO A 189 11.44 0.07 3.30
N VAL A 190 12.63 0.46 3.77
CA VAL A 190 13.46 1.49 3.14
C VAL A 190 13.69 1.26 1.63
N PRO A 191 14.00 0.04 1.15
CA PRO A 191 14.16 -0.17 -0.30
C PRO A 191 12.85 0.01 -1.07
N PHE A 192 11.71 -0.37 -0.47
CA PHE A 192 10.39 -0.16 -1.09
C PHE A 192 10.00 1.32 -1.11
N ARG A 193 10.32 2.09 -0.05
CA ARG A 193 10.20 3.55 -0.05
C ARG A 193 10.98 4.19 -1.20
N HIS A 194 12.24 3.81 -1.38
CA HIS A 194 13.06 4.35 -2.48
C HIS A 194 12.44 4.06 -3.84
N LEU A 195 11.96 2.83 -4.04
CA LEU A 195 11.26 2.47 -5.26
C LEU A 195 10.07 3.39 -5.53
N LEU A 196 9.22 3.65 -4.54
CA LEU A 196 8.03 4.49 -4.71
C LEU A 196 8.40 5.96 -4.99
N LEU A 197 9.44 6.47 -4.33
CA LEU A 197 9.98 7.80 -4.61
C LEU A 197 10.55 7.88 -6.03
N ASP A 198 11.28 6.88 -6.49
CA ASP A 198 11.81 6.82 -7.85
C ASP A 198 10.68 6.79 -8.89
N ILE A 199 9.61 6.03 -8.64
CA ILE A 199 8.40 6.04 -9.47
C ILE A 199 7.79 7.44 -9.54
N ALA A 200 7.67 8.14 -8.41
CA ALA A 200 7.10 9.50 -8.39
C ALA A 200 8.00 10.56 -9.06
N ARG A 201 9.32 10.33 -9.14
CA ARG A 201 10.26 11.22 -9.87
C ARG A 201 10.11 11.16 -11.39
N GLU A 202 9.52 10.10 -11.92
CA GLU A 202 9.24 9.96 -13.35
C GLU A 202 8.09 10.85 -13.83
N VAL A 203 7.43 11.59 -12.93
CA VAL A 203 6.43 12.58 -13.29
C VAL A 203 7.13 13.85 -13.77
N PRO A 204 6.82 14.38 -14.98
CA PRO A 204 7.38 15.63 -15.46
C PRO A 204 7.13 16.79 -14.49
N SER A 205 8.13 17.66 -14.36
CA SER A 205 8.00 18.94 -13.65
C SER A 205 7.20 19.96 -14.45
#